data_AF-B8C4T9-F1
#
_entry.id   AF-B8C4T9-F1
#
_cell.length_a   1.000
_cell.length_b   1.000
_cell.length_c   1.000
_cell.angle_alpha   90.00
_cell.angle_beta   90.00
_cell.angle_gamma   90.00
#
_symmetry.space_group_name_H-M   'P 1'
#
loop_
_entity.id
_entity.type
_entity.pdbx_description
1 polymer ?
#
loop_
_entity_poly.entity_id
_entity_poly.type
_entity_poly.pdbx_seq_one_letter_code
_entity_poly.pdbx_strand_id
1 'polypeptide(L)'
;DGQGTHCACGIGAIGDNDRGVIGVNPDPTKFSLHINKALNAQGIGTTSSLIQAIEGCMESGSKVISMSLGGGPNSDIFREIYKEAYDEGILIFGAAGNQGSTDHGYPVSFPHVVSVGAVNQNGKRAPFSNFNQVELMAPGVEVLSTYPNDSYFTLSGTSMATPYVAGVAALV
;
A
#
# COMPACT_ATOMS: atom_id res chain seq x y z
N ASP A 1 3.86 14.59 -0.08
CA ASP A 1 2.81 14.62 0.95
C ASP A 1 3.29 14.09 2.31
N GLY A 2 4.10 13.02 2.36
CA GLY A 2 4.50 12.32 3.59
C GLY A 2 3.80 10.97 3.77
N GLN A 3 2.83 10.67 2.90
CA GLN A 3 2.06 9.43 2.89
C GLN A 3 2.94 8.20 2.69
N GLY A 4 3.94 8.28 1.79
CA GLY A 4 4.87 7.17 1.56
C GLY A 4 5.66 6.76 2.80
N THR A 5 6.14 7.73 3.59
CA THR A 5 6.81 7.47 4.88
C THR A 5 5.85 6.82 5.88
N HIS A 6 4.62 7.33 5.95
CA HIS A 6 3.56 6.78 6.80
C HIS A 6 3.23 5.32 6.45
N CYS A 7 3.12 4.99 5.16
CA CYS A 7 2.88 3.62 4.71
C CYS A 7 4.08 2.70 4.94
N ALA A 8 5.30 3.17 4.67
CA ALA A 8 6.52 2.38 4.87
C ALA A 8 6.67 1.91 6.33
N CYS A 9 6.24 2.73 7.29
CA CYS A 9 6.25 2.36 8.70
C CYS A 9 5.30 1.19 9.02
N GLY A 10 4.10 1.14 8.43
CA GLY A 10 3.18 0.01 8.62
C GLY A 10 3.83 -1.33 8.22
N ILE A 11 4.68 -1.32 7.20
CA ILE A 11 5.43 -2.50 6.76
C ILE A 11 6.60 -2.78 7.71
N GLY A 12 7.41 -1.76 8.02
CA GLY A 12 8.81 -1.95 8.37
C GLY A 12 9.44 -0.96 9.35
N ALA A 13 8.65 -0.23 10.16
CA ALA A 13 9.25 0.58 11.22
C ALA A 13 10.02 -0.29 12.23
N ILE A 14 11.25 0.13 12.51
CA ILE A 14 12.19 -0.60 13.36
C ILE A 14 11.65 -0.67 14.79
N GLY A 15 11.53 -1.89 15.32
CA GLY A 15 11.15 -2.15 16.71
C GLY A 15 12.35 -2.12 17.67
N ASP A 16 12.06 -2.34 18.96
CA ASP A 16 13.06 -2.54 20.02
C ASP A 16 14.15 -1.45 20.11
N ASN A 17 13.78 -0.20 19.79
CA ASN A 17 14.68 0.96 19.78
C ASN A 17 14.24 2.09 20.72
N ASP A 18 13.25 1.84 21.59
CA ASP A 18 12.65 2.78 22.54
C ASP A 18 12.12 4.10 21.91
N ARG A 19 11.78 4.10 20.62
CA ARG A 19 11.30 5.27 19.89
C ARG A 19 10.04 4.99 19.09
N GLY A 20 9.04 5.84 19.27
CA GLY A 20 7.93 5.95 18.31
C GLY A 20 7.02 4.75 18.23
N VAL A 21 7.01 4.11 17.05
CA VAL A 21 6.05 3.08 16.64
C VAL A 21 6.78 1.88 16.02
N ILE A 22 6.08 0.75 15.93
CA ILE A 22 6.60 -0.51 15.40
C ILE A 22 5.85 -0.91 14.13
N GLY A 23 6.58 -1.42 13.13
CA GLY A 23 6.00 -1.99 11.91
C GLY A 23 5.68 -3.47 12.04
N VAL A 24 5.04 -4.05 11.02
CA VAL A 24 4.78 -5.50 10.97
C VAL A 24 6.08 -6.31 10.91
N ASN A 25 7.10 -5.80 10.21
CA ASN A 25 8.43 -6.37 10.11
C ASN A 25 9.43 -5.47 10.87
N PRO A 26 9.54 -5.59 12.20
CA PRO A 26 10.32 -4.66 13.01
C PRO A 26 11.84 -4.86 12.95
N ASP A 27 12.30 -6.01 12.45
CA ASP A 27 13.70 -6.36 12.34
C ASP A 27 14.21 -6.08 10.91
N PRO A 28 14.98 -5.00 10.70
CA PRO A 28 15.44 -4.60 9.36
C PRO A 28 16.45 -5.58 8.76
N THR A 29 16.91 -6.59 9.51
CA THR A 29 17.82 -7.62 9.01
C THR A 29 17.09 -8.80 8.36
N LYS A 30 15.77 -8.91 8.55
CA LYS A 30 14.96 -10.03 8.06
C LYS A 30 14.27 -9.78 6.73
N PHE A 31 14.22 -8.53 6.27
CA PHE A 31 13.60 -8.16 5.01
C PHE A 31 14.25 -6.91 4.41
N SER A 32 14.11 -6.75 3.10
CA SER A 32 14.53 -5.54 2.37
C SER A 32 13.29 -4.73 1.98
N LEU A 33 13.33 -3.43 2.23
CA LEU A 33 12.26 -2.50 1.81
C LEU A 33 12.77 -1.60 0.68
N HIS A 34 12.15 -1.73 -0.49
CA HIS A 34 12.46 -0.91 -1.66
C HIS A 34 11.40 0.19 -1.81
N ILE A 35 11.84 1.44 -1.93
CA ILE A 35 10.95 2.60 -2.10
C ILE A 35 11.00 3.07 -3.54
N ASN A 36 9.98 2.71 -4.32
CA ASN A 36 9.80 3.16 -5.69
C ASN A 36 8.75 4.28 -5.75
N LYS A 37 9.19 5.50 -6.05
CA LYS A 37 8.33 6.69 -5.98
C LYS A 37 7.57 6.91 -7.29
N ALA A 38 6.26 6.63 -7.27
CA ALA A 38 5.35 6.90 -8.39
C ALA A 38 4.66 8.27 -8.33
N LEU A 39 4.60 8.92 -7.17
CA LEU A 39 3.82 10.14 -6.96
C LEU A 39 4.72 11.34 -6.60
N ASN A 40 4.36 12.52 -7.09
CA ASN A 40 5.04 13.77 -6.77
C ASN A 40 4.69 14.29 -5.35
N ALA A 41 5.17 15.49 -5.00
CA ALA A 41 4.94 16.06 -3.67
C ALA A 41 3.45 16.32 -3.35
N GLN A 42 2.60 16.47 -4.37
CA GLN A 42 1.16 16.67 -4.30
C GLN A 42 0.36 15.35 -4.32
N GLY A 43 1.04 14.19 -4.32
CA GLY A 43 0.37 12.88 -4.39
C GLY A 43 -0.14 12.53 -5.78
N ILE A 44 0.35 13.22 -6.83
CA ILE A 44 -0.08 13.02 -8.22
C ILE A 44 1.02 12.26 -8.98
N GLY A 45 0.62 11.24 -9.73
CA GLY A 45 1.47 10.50 -10.66
C GLY A 45 0.83 10.39 -12.03
N THR A 46 1.62 9.93 -13.00
CA THR A 46 1.16 9.54 -14.32
C THR A 46 1.13 8.01 -14.44
N THR A 47 0.36 7.47 -15.38
CA THR A 47 0.39 6.04 -15.71
C THR A 47 1.83 5.56 -15.93
N SER A 48 2.66 6.32 -16.65
CA SER A 48 4.07 5.97 -16.88
C SER A 48 4.92 5.93 -15.60
N SER A 49 4.72 6.86 -14.66
CA SER A 49 5.44 6.83 -13.38
C SER A 49 5.02 5.66 -12.48
N LEU A 50 3.76 5.21 -12.60
CA LEU A 50 3.30 4.01 -11.89
C LEU A 50 3.91 2.76 -12.52
N ILE A 51 3.90 2.65 -13.86
CA ILE A 51 4.55 1.54 -14.57
C ILE A 51 6.04 1.45 -14.17
N GLN A 52 6.78 2.56 -14.25
CA GLN A 52 8.19 2.60 -13.85
C GLN A 52 8.43 2.20 -12.39
N ALA A 53 7.50 2.54 -11.49
CA ALA A 53 7.63 2.14 -10.09
C ALA A 53 7.40 0.63 -9.88
N ILE A 54 6.51 0.01 -10.67
CA ILE A 54 6.32 -1.45 -10.67
C ILE A 54 7.54 -2.15 -11.26
N GLU A 55 8.03 -1.69 -12.42
CA GLU A 55 9.26 -2.20 -13.03
C GLU A 55 10.43 -2.11 -12.05
N GLY A 56 10.61 -0.97 -11.37
CA GLY A 56 11.65 -0.81 -10.35
C GLY A 56 11.51 -1.75 -9.16
N CYS A 57 10.28 -2.13 -8.76
CA CYS A 57 10.06 -3.16 -7.74
C CYS A 57 10.47 -4.55 -8.24
N MET A 58 10.12 -4.89 -9.50
CA MET A 58 10.46 -6.17 -10.14
C MET A 58 11.99 -6.30 -10.28
N GLU A 59 12.65 -5.28 -10.82
CA GLU A 59 14.11 -5.21 -10.98
C GLU A 59 14.86 -5.29 -9.65
N SER A 60 14.29 -4.74 -8.58
CA SER A 60 14.84 -4.84 -7.23
C SER A 60 14.68 -6.24 -6.61
N GLY A 61 13.97 -7.15 -7.27
CA GLY A 61 13.70 -8.51 -6.78
C GLY A 61 12.62 -8.57 -5.70
N SER A 62 11.75 -7.56 -5.61
CA SER A 62 10.68 -7.51 -4.62
C SER A 62 9.71 -8.68 -4.80
N LYS A 63 9.31 -9.31 -3.70
CA LYS A 63 8.29 -10.40 -3.71
C LYS A 63 6.90 -9.92 -3.33
N VAL A 64 6.83 -8.74 -2.72
CA VAL A 64 5.59 -8.07 -2.33
C VAL A 64 5.67 -6.60 -2.74
N ILE A 65 4.60 -6.09 -3.35
CA ILE A 65 4.43 -4.68 -3.70
C ILE A 65 3.23 -4.14 -2.93
N SER A 66 3.44 -3.05 -2.19
CA SER A 66 2.38 -2.32 -1.48
C SER A 66 2.11 -0.98 -2.17
N MET A 67 0.87 -0.76 -2.60
CA MET A 67 0.47 0.41 -3.38
C MET A 67 -0.71 1.14 -2.73
N SER A 68 -0.40 2.18 -1.97
CA SER A 68 -1.41 3.00 -1.31
C SER A 68 -1.98 4.11 -2.22
N LEU A 69 -2.28 3.78 -3.47
CA LEU A 69 -2.68 4.71 -4.54
C LEU A 69 -3.83 4.17 -5.41
N GLY A 70 -4.41 5.03 -6.25
CA GLY A 70 -5.45 4.68 -7.21
C GLY A 70 -5.69 5.83 -8.20
N GLY A 71 -6.69 5.67 -9.07
CA GLY A 71 -7.06 6.68 -10.07
C GLY A 71 -6.36 6.55 -11.43
N GLY A 72 -5.76 5.38 -11.69
CA GLY A 72 -5.23 5.05 -13.01
C GLY A 72 -6.33 4.71 -14.04
N PRO A 73 -5.96 4.58 -15.33
CA PRO A 73 -6.92 4.21 -16.37
C PRO A 73 -7.29 2.73 -16.31
N ASN A 74 -8.50 2.39 -16.75
CA ASN A 74 -8.83 1.01 -17.13
C ASN A 74 -8.34 0.76 -18.56
N SER A 75 -7.09 0.34 -18.73
CA SER A 75 -6.53 0.03 -20.04
C SER A 75 -5.70 -1.24 -20.00
N ASP A 76 -5.66 -1.96 -21.12
CA ASP A 76 -4.89 -3.21 -21.24
C ASP A 76 -3.40 -2.98 -21.01
N ILE A 77 -2.85 -1.89 -21.56
CA ILE A 77 -1.44 -1.52 -21.35
C ILE A 77 -1.13 -1.32 -19.87
N PHE A 78 -2.03 -0.64 -19.14
CA PHE A 78 -1.80 -0.43 -17.72
C PHE A 78 -2.02 -1.70 -16.91
N ARG A 79 -2.92 -2.59 -17.34
CA ARG A 79 -3.16 -3.88 -16.71
C ARG A 79 -2.00 -4.86 -16.91
N GLU A 80 -1.33 -4.80 -18.06
CA GLU A 80 -0.28 -5.77 -18.43
C GLU A 80 0.89 -5.76 -17.45
N ILE A 81 1.37 -4.59 -17.01
CA ILE A 81 2.49 -4.55 -16.05
C ILE A 81 2.16 -5.22 -14.71
N TYR A 82 0.90 -5.14 -14.25
CA TYR A 82 0.47 -5.84 -13.02
C TYR A 82 0.35 -7.34 -13.24
N LYS A 83 -0.06 -7.75 -14.44
CA LYS A 83 -0.10 -9.14 -14.84
C LYS A 83 1.31 -9.73 -14.91
N GLU A 84 2.26 -9.02 -15.55
CA GLU A 84 3.66 -9.43 -15.65
C GLU A 84 4.28 -9.62 -14.26
N ALA A 85 4.15 -8.63 -13.37
CA ALA A 85 4.63 -8.75 -11.99
C ALA A 85 4.00 -9.95 -11.24
N TYR A 86 2.69 -10.17 -11.41
CA TYR A 86 2.00 -11.32 -10.82
C TYR A 86 2.49 -12.67 -11.37
N ASP A 87 2.69 -12.77 -12.68
CA ASP A 87 3.18 -13.99 -13.35
C ASP A 87 4.64 -14.31 -12.94
N GLU A 88 5.42 -13.30 -12.54
CA GLU A 88 6.75 -13.47 -11.91
C GLU A 88 6.67 -13.90 -10.42
N GLY A 89 5.47 -14.08 -9.88
CA GLY A 89 5.23 -14.52 -8.51
C GLY A 89 5.28 -13.40 -7.49
N ILE A 90 5.11 -12.14 -7.90
CA ILE A 90 5.07 -10.98 -7.00
C ILE A 90 3.63 -10.75 -6.54
N LEU A 91 3.42 -10.68 -5.22
CA LEU A 91 2.12 -10.33 -4.64
C LEU A 91 1.95 -8.81 -4.63
N ILE A 92 0.83 -8.32 -5.17
CA ILE A 92 0.57 -6.90 -5.31
C ILE A 92 -0.66 -6.52 -4.48
N PHE A 93 -0.52 -5.54 -3.58
CA PHE A 93 -1.59 -5.06 -2.72
C PHE A 93 -1.91 -3.61 -3.04
N GLY A 94 -3.19 -3.30 -3.23
CA GLY A 94 -3.70 -1.97 -3.56
C GLY A 94 -4.70 -1.45 -2.52
N ALA A 95 -4.81 -0.13 -2.41
CA ALA A 95 -5.81 0.51 -1.57
C ALA A 95 -7.19 0.54 -2.27
N ALA A 96 -8.25 0.02 -1.63
CA ALA A 96 -9.59 -0.07 -2.23
C ALA A 96 -10.22 1.30 -2.58
N GLY A 97 -9.81 2.36 -1.89
CA GLY A 97 -10.30 3.72 -2.06
C GLY A 97 -11.17 4.21 -0.90
N ASN A 98 -11.38 5.53 -0.85
CA ASN A 98 -11.87 6.25 0.33
C ASN A 98 -13.19 7.01 0.09
N GLN A 99 -14.02 6.54 -0.86
CA GLN A 99 -15.27 7.20 -1.25
C GLN A 99 -16.50 6.59 -0.56
N GLY A 100 -16.34 5.48 0.15
CA GLY A 100 -17.44 4.72 0.72
C GLY A 100 -18.38 4.19 -0.36
N SER A 101 -17.85 3.89 -1.55
CA SER A 101 -18.64 3.50 -2.72
C SER A 101 -18.32 2.08 -3.19
N THR A 102 -19.07 1.65 -4.20
CA THR A 102 -18.84 0.41 -4.94
C THR A 102 -18.11 0.64 -6.26
N ASP A 103 -17.57 1.84 -6.49
CA ASP A 103 -16.93 2.15 -7.77
C ASP A 103 -15.61 1.40 -7.91
N HIS A 104 -15.33 0.93 -9.12
CA HIS A 104 -14.05 0.29 -9.43
C HIS A 104 -12.97 1.35 -9.61
N GLY A 105 -11.95 1.31 -8.75
CA GLY A 105 -10.72 2.07 -8.90
C GLY A 105 -9.63 1.23 -9.56
N TYR A 106 -8.79 1.83 -10.40
CA TYR A 106 -7.63 1.16 -10.99
C TYR A 106 -6.32 1.75 -10.43
N PRO A 107 -5.28 0.94 -10.19
CA PRO A 107 -5.14 -0.47 -10.60
C PRO A 107 -5.79 -1.49 -9.66
N VAL A 108 -6.32 -1.08 -8.51
CA VAL A 108 -6.76 -2.02 -7.44
C VAL A 108 -7.87 -3.00 -7.86
N SER A 109 -8.67 -2.67 -8.88
CA SER A 109 -9.70 -3.57 -9.43
C SER A 109 -9.17 -4.54 -10.50
N PHE A 110 -7.87 -4.53 -10.81
CA PHE A 110 -7.29 -5.54 -11.71
C PHE A 110 -7.19 -6.90 -10.99
N PRO A 111 -7.46 -8.03 -11.67
CA PRO A 111 -7.43 -9.37 -11.04
C PRO A 111 -6.09 -9.76 -10.40
N HIS A 112 -4.99 -9.10 -10.79
CA HIS A 112 -3.63 -9.36 -10.32
C HIS A 112 -3.25 -8.54 -9.08
N VAL A 113 -4.17 -7.70 -8.58
CA VAL A 113 -3.95 -6.83 -7.42
C VAL A 113 -4.96 -7.18 -6.33
N VAL A 114 -4.47 -7.42 -5.13
CA VAL A 114 -5.29 -7.66 -3.94
C VAL A 114 -5.73 -6.30 -3.37
N SER A 115 -7.02 -6.05 -3.40
CA SER A 115 -7.69 -4.87 -2.87
C SER A 115 -7.86 -4.94 -1.36
N VAL A 116 -7.35 -3.91 -0.68
CA VAL A 116 -7.35 -3.80 0.76
C VAL A 116 -8.27 -2.67 1.23
N GLY A 117 -9.30 -3.05 1.99
CA GLY A 117 -10.23 -2.15 2.67
C GLY A 117 -9.74 -1.75 4.07
N ALA A 118 -10.39 -0.74 4.65
CA ALA A 118 -10.05 -0.22 5.98
C ALA A 118 -11.12 -0.58 7.03
N VAL A 119 -10.66 -1.04 8.19
CA VAL A 119 -11.46 -1.20 9.42
C VAL A 119 -10.96 -0.28 10.53
N ASN A 120 -11.83 0.02 11.50
CA ASN A 120 -11.46 0.71 12.73
C ASN A 120 -11.02 -0.26 13.84
N GLN A 121 -10.68 0.28 15.02
CA GLN A 121 -10.23 -0.52 16.16
C GLN A 121 -11.24 -1.56 16.68
N ASN A 122 -12.52 -1.42 16.32
CA ASN A 122 -13.57 -2.37 16.66
C ASN A 122 -13.79 -3.44 15.56
N GLY A 123 -12.91 -3.50 14.55
CA GLY A 123 -13.05 -4.40 13.41
C GLY A 123 -14.21 -4.03 12.47
N LYS A 124 -14.81 -2.84 12.61
CA LYS A 124 -15.90 -2.40 11.73
C LYS A 124 -15.33 -1.69 10.51
N ARG A 125 -15.88 -1.98 9.33
CA ARG A 125 -15.53 -1.27 8.08
C ARG A 125 -15.64 0.24 8.30
N ALA A 126 -14.60 0.97 7.93
CA ALA A 126 -14.63 2.42 7.97
C ALA A 126 -15.67 2.96 6.96
N PRO A 127 -16.49 3.97 7.30
CA PRO A 127 -17.51 4.47 6.39
C PRO A 127 -16.96 4.89 5.01
N PHE A 128 -15.76 5.47 4.99
CA PHE A 128 -15.07 5.87 3.77
C PHE A 128 -14.50 4.70 2.96
N SER A 129 -14.30 3.51 3.53
CA SER A 129 -13.66 2.42 2.79
C SER A 129 -14.59 1.95 1.68
N ASN A 130 -14.13 2.01 0.43
CA ASN A 130 -14.81 1.33 -0.67
C ASN A 130 -14.94 -0.17 -0.36
N PHE A 131 -15.97 -0.80 -0.92
CA PHE A 131 -16.38 -2.15 -0.52
C PHE A 131 -16.77 -3.07 -1.69
N ASN A 132 -16.48 -2.66 -2.92
CA ASN A 132 -16.57 -3.52 -4.08
C ASN A 132 -15.21 -4.14 -4.38
N GLN A 133 -15.16 -5.44 -4.67
CA GLN A 133 -13.93 -6.21 -4.89
C GLN A 133 -12.88 -5.96 -3.80
N VAL A 134 -13.26 -6.09 -2.53
CA VAL A 134 -12.29 -6.07 -1.42
C VAL A 134 -12.02 -7.50 -1.01
N GLU A 135 -10.79 -7.97 -1.19
CA GLU A 135 -10.39 -9.32 -0.77
C GLU A 135 -9.96 -9.34 0.70
N LEU A 136 -9.31 -8.28 1.20
CA LEU A 136 -8.79 -8.20 2.55
C LEU A 136 -9.11 -6.86 3.21
N MET A 137 -9.16 -6.84 4.54
CA MET A 137 -9.29 -5.60 5.32
C MET A 137 -8.26 -5.55 6.44
N ALA A 138 -7.77 -4.35 6.73
CA ALA A 138 -6.80 -4.11 7.80
C ALA A 138 -7.08 -2.77 8.51
N PRO A 139 -6.47 -2.53 9.69
CA PRO A 139 -6.61 -1.26 10.40
C PRO A 139 -6.24 -0.07 9.50
N GLY A 140 -7.17 0.85 9.31
CA GLY A 140 -6.98 2.03 8.46
C GLY A 140 -7.65 3.29 9.00
N VAL A 141 -8.13 3.29 10.24
CA VAL A 141 -8.73 4.44 10.91
C VAL A 141 -7.83 4.84 12.07
N GLU A 142 -7.50 6.13 12.14
CA GLU A 142 -6.67 6.73 13.20
C GLU A 142 -5.35 5.99 13.42
N VAL A 143 -4.65 5.68 12.33
CA VAL A 143 -3.37 4.97 12.35
C VAL A 143 -2.23 5.95 12.60
N LEU A 144 -1.62 5.87 13.79
CA LEU A 144 -0.38 6.54 14.14
C LEU A 144 0.80 5.87 13.44
N SER A 145 1.63 6.64 12.74
CA SER A 145 2.78 6.12 12.00
C SER A 145 3.91 7.15 11.91
N THR A 146 5.08 6.75 11.42
CA THR A 146 6.17 7.71 11.14
C THR A 146 5.77 8.67 10.02
N TYR A 147 6.36 9.85 10.05
CA TYR A 147 6.13 10.91 9.08
C TYR A 147 7.44 11.65 8.80
N PRO A 148 7.59 12.36 7.67
CA PRO A 148 8.85 13.06 7.36
C PRO A 148 9.32 14.00 8.48
N ASN A 149 10.63 14.28 8.48
CA ASN A 149 11.29 15.17 9.45
C ASN A 149 11.25 14.65 10.90
N ASP A 150 11.52 13.36 11.10
CA ASP A 150 11.61 12.70 12.42
C ASP A 150 10.35 12.92 13.27
N SER A 151 9.18 12.83 12.64
CA SER A 151 7.90 13.09 13.28
C SER A 151 6.94 11.90 13.15
N TYR A 152 5.80 12.01 13.82
CA TYR A 152 4.73 11.00 13.79
C TYR A 152 3.41 11.71 13.46
N PHE A 153 2.55 11.01 12.72
CA PHE A 153 1.27 11.59 12.33
C PHE A 153 0.18 10.51 12.27
N THR A 154 -1.05 10.91 12.60
CA THR A 154 -2.21 10.01 12.56
C THR A 154 -3.00 10.26 11.28
N LEU A 155 -3.17 9.22 10.46
CA LEU A 155 -3.94 9.27 9.22
C LEU A 155 -5.02 8.19 9.19
N SER A 156 -6.05 8.41 8.38
CA SER A 156 -7.08 7.43 8.07
C SER A 156 -7.21 7.25 6.57
N GLY A 157 -7.34 6.01 6.12
CA GLY A 157 -7.54 5.64 4.72
C GLY A 157 -7.27 4.18 4.46
N THR A 158 -7.80 3.65 3.36
CA THR A 158 -7.38 2.34 2.81
C THR A 158 -5.89 2.31 2.52
N SER A 159 -5.31 3.47 2.18
CA SER A 159 -3.87 3.66 2.06
C SER A 159 -3.08 3.26 3.30
N MET A 160 -3.63 3.42 4.51
CA MET A 160 -3.00 3.01 5.77
C MET A 160 -3.24 1.53 6.07
N ALA A 161 -4.33 0.94 5.56
CA ALA A 161 -4.64 -0.47 5.72
C ALA A 161 -3.75 -1.37 4.83
N THR A 162 -3.56 -0.99 3.56
CA THR A 162 -2.74 -1.73 2.58
C THR A 162 -1.35 -2.17 3.10
N PRO A 163 -0.52 -1.29 3.70
CA PRO A 163 0.82 -1.66 4.15
C PRO A 163 0.83 -2.72 5.25
N TYR A 164 -0.21 -2.83 6.09
CA TYR A 164 -0.27 -3.90 7.09
C TYR A 164 -0.42 -5.27 6.43
N VAL A 165 -1.29 -5.38 5.42
CA VAL A 165 -1.49 -6.64 4.69
C VAL A 165 -0.22 -7.02 3.92
N ALA A 166 0.39 -6.06 3.22
CA ALA A 166 1.65 -6.29 2.53
C ALA A 166 2.78 -6.68 3.50
N GLY A 167 2.84 -6.06 4.67
CA GLY A 167 3.78 -6.41 5.73
C GLY A 167 3.60 -7.85 6.22
N VAL A 168 2.35 -8.31 6.39
CA VAL A 168 2.07 -9.71 6.77
C VAL A 168 2.45 -10.68 5.65
N ALA A 169 2.16 -10.32 4.39
CA ALA A 169 2.56 -11.14 3.24
C ALA A 169 4.08 -11.28 3.11
N ALA A 170 4.86 -10.30 3.59
CA ALA A 170 6.32 -10.38 3.61
C ALA A 170 6.89 -11.29 4.71
N LEU A 171 6.08 -11.75 5.67
CA LEU A 171 6.50 -12.66 6.76
C LEU A 171 6.42 -14.15 6.39
N VAL A 172 5.71 -14.49 5.32
CA VAL A 172 5.36 -15.88 4.94
C VAL A 172 6.08 -16.31 3.67
#